data_AF-A0A7S2J1N9-F1
#
_entry.id   AF-A0A7S2J1N9-F1
#
_cell.length_a   1.000
_cell.length_b   1.000
_cell.length_c   1.000
_cell.angle_alpha   90.00
_cell.angle_beta   90.00
_cell.angle_gamma   90.00
#
_symmetry.space_group_name_H-M   'P 1'
#
loop_
_entity.id
_entity.type
_entity.pdbx_description
1 polymer ?
#
loop_
_entity_poly.entity_id
_entity_poly.type
_entity_poly.pdbx_seq_one_letter_code
_entity_poly.pdbx_strand_id
1 'polypeptide(L)'
;RRPGCLALTCGRLRLRWFWFHLAMQVGFQCREFAIISELKGWYWEVITAHVSIWLAIVVVGWECWRFSAVRKMDRSTKAVDQVLDMLLLPVNYGFFCGLCVRILKLQPDSQMRSMVSALIESADIWEAWALWSVLELFVRVVEVVSSRDPRRQQDSEYREAMNAFKLLSLQGVKAWVFILTATISVNVLMKGVVAVLAPTMCFWMYRECVPCEEWYHKHISLAAQSVIFILCSFALVFVFTFERVFEEYLHGIQPFWKFWGVKGVVSVTYFQWLVISYGFGWDEDEVYLKHCLLCSIEMPLLSVLHASCAYPSRGPWLAVLLDTARGTRK
;
A
#
# COMPACT_ATOMS: atom_id res chain seq x y z
N ARG A 1 11.56 -43.18 -31.79
CA ARG A 1 11.62 -41.69 -31.75
C ARG A 1 11.08 -41.24 -30.40
N ARG A 2 11.94 -40.85 -29.47
CA ARG A 2 11.55 -40.33 -28.14
C ARG A 2 11.31 -38.82 -28.27
N PRO A 3 10.19 -38.26 -27.80
CA PRO A 3 10.02 -36.81 -27.77
C PRO A 3 10.99 -36.21 -26.74
N GLY A 4 11.61 -35.10 -27.12
CA GLY A 4 12.81 -34.53 -26.52
C GLY A 4 12.65 -34.00 -25.09
N CYS A 5 13.74 -34.17 -24.35
CA CYS A 5 14.03 -33.68 -23.00
C CYS A 5 14.11 -32.14 -22.84
N LEU A 6 13.60 -31.34 -23.78
CA LEU A 6 13.76 -29.88 -23.76
C LEU A 6 12.54 -29.09 -23.26
N ALA A 7 11.46 -29.77 -22.85
CA ALA A 7 10.25 -29.12 -22.30
C ALA A 7 10.22 -29.02 -20.75
N LEU A 8 11.27 -29.47 -20.04
CA LEU A 8 11.24 -29.64 -18.59
C LEU A 8 11.86 -28.51 -17.75
N THR A 9 12.50 -27.52 -18.36
CA THR A 9 13.18 -26.43 -17.61
C THR A 9 12.49 -25.07 -17.71
N CYS A 10 11.58 -24.86 -18.65
CA CYS A 10 10.87 -23.57 -18.81
C CYS A 10 9.54 -23.47 -18.03
N GLY A 11 9.25 -24.43 -17.14
CA GLY A 11 8.02 -24.47 -16.35
C GLY A 11 8.13 -24.00 -14.90
N ARG A 12 9.32 -23.58 -14.42
CA ARG A 12 9.58 -23.44 -12.96
C ARG A 12 10.10 -22.10 -12.46
N LEU A 13 10.40 -21.13 -13.33
CA LEU A 13 10.64 -19.76 -12.88
C LEU A 13 9.34 -18.97 -12.93
N ARG A 14 8.37 -19.32 -12.05
CA ARG A 14 7.37 -18.34 -11.66
C ARG A 14 8.10 -17.31 -10.81
N LEU A 15 8.66 -16.30 -11.48
CA LEU A 15 9.30 -15.18 -10.84
C LEU A 15 8.29 -14.61 -9.83
N ARG A 16 8.64 -14.67 -8.56
CA ARG A 16 7.76 -14.28 -7.47
C ARG A 16 7.83 -12.77 -7.39
N TRP A 17 6.73 -12.11 -7.72
CA TRP A 17 6.64 -10.65 -7.82
C TRP A 17 7.15 -9.97 -6.53
N PHE A 18 6.87 -10.52 -5.35
CA PHE A 18 7.33 -9.94 -4.07
C PHE A 18 8.85 -10.00 -3.87
N TRP A 19 9.54 -11.03 -4.38
CA TRP A 19 11.00 -11.10 -4.35
C TRP A 19 11.62 -10.10 -5.33
N PHE A 20 11.02 -9.97 -6.51
CA PHE A 20 11.41 -8.95 -7.46
C PHE A 20 11.23 -7.54 -6.86
N HIS A 21 10.11 -7.31 -6.17
CA HIS A 21 9.81 -6.06 -5.50
C HIS A 21 10.81 -5.74 -4.39
N LEU A 22 11.11 -6.69 -3.51
CA LEU A 22 12.13 -6.52 -2.46
C LEU A 22 13.52 -6.28 -3.06
N ALA A 23 13.89 -6.97 -4.13
CA ALA A 23 15.16 -6.75 -4.82
C ALA A 23 15.24 -5.34 -5.43
N MET A 24 14.14 -4.84 -6.01
CA MET A 24 14.07 -3.45 -6.46
C MET A 24 14.24 -2.48 -5.29
N GLN A 25 13.56 -2.71 -4.16
CA GLN A 25 13.69 -1.86 -2.96
C GLN A 25 15.12 -1.82 -2.43
N VAL A 26 15.81 -2.96 -2.36
CA VAL A 26 17.23 -3.03 -2.01
C VAL A 26 18.10 -2.27 -3.01
N GLY A 27 17.87 -2.46 -4.31
CA GLY A 27 18.58 -1.74 -5.36
C GLY A 27 18.41 -0.22 -5.26
N PHE A 28 17.19 0.24 -5.00
CA PHE A 28 16.91 1.64 -4.75
C PHE A 28 17.61 2.15 -3.48
N GLN A 29 17.59 1.41 -2.37
CA GLN A 29 18.31 1.82 -1.16
C GLN A 29 19.82 1.93 -1.39
N CYS A 30 20.41 0.99 -2.12
CA CYS A 30 21.83 1.08 -2.50
C CYS A 30 22.12 2.31 -3.36
N ARG A 31 21.23 2.65 -4.31
CA ARG A 31 21.33 3.89 -5.09
C ARG A 31 21.23 5.13 -4.20
N GLU A 32 20.26 5.17 -3.29
CA GLU A 32 20.09 6.32 -2.39
C GLU A 32 21.31 6.48 -1.47
N PHE A 33 21.91 5.40 -0.98
CA PHE A 33 23.16 5.44 -0.23
C PHE A 33 24.29 6.11 -1.04
N ALA A 34 24.44 5.76 -2.32
CA ALA A 34 25.44 6.35 -3.20
C ALA A 34 25.18 7.86 -3.41
N ILE A 35 23.92 8.25 -3.68
CA ILE A 35 23.53 9.66 -3.86
C ILE A 35 23.78 10.47 -2.58
N ILE A 36 23.37 9.97 -1.41
CA ILE A 36 23.60 10.66 -0.12
C ILE A 36 25.09 10.85 0.12
N SER A 37 25.90 9.84 -0.20
CA SER A 37 27.36 9.89 -0.05
C SER A 37 28.01 10.89 -1.00
N GLU A 38 27.58 10.92 -2.26
CA GLU A 38 28.05 11.88 -3.27
C GLU A 38 27.72 13.33 -2.86
N LEU A 39 26.51 13.55 -2.35
CA LEU A 39 26.07 14.86 -1.83
C LEU A 39 26.65 15.20 -0.46
N LYS A 40 27.43 14.30 0.17
CA LYS A 40 27.97 14.43 1.54
C LYS A 40 26.90 14.77 2.57
N GLY A 41 25.68 14.24 2.36
CA GLY A 41 24.45 14.64 3.02
C GLY A 41 24.02 13.78 4.20
N TRP A 42 24.95 13.18 4.94
CA TRP A 42 24.66 12.27 6.06
C TRP A 42 24.24 13.04 7.33
N TYR A 43 23.17 13.82 7.24
CA TYR A 43 22.50 14.43 8.38
C TYR A 43 21.75 13.39 9.20
N TRP A 44 21.50 13.67 10.48
CA TRP A 44 20.88 12.72 11.39
C TRP A 44 19.47 12.30 10.92
N GLU A 45 18.68 13.20 10.32
CA GLU A 45 17.36 12.87 9.76
C GLU A 45 17.48 11.86 8.62
N VAL A 46 18.43 12.07 7.71
CA VAL A 46 18.67 11.21 6.54
C VAL A 46 19.20 9.85 6.99
N ILE A 47 20.16 9.81 7.92
CA ILE A 47 20.67 8.58 8.52
C ILE A 47 19.52 7.79 9.14
N THR A 48 18.70 8.46 9.96
CA THR A 48 17.60 7.81 10.69
C THR A 48 16.56 7.24 9.73
N ALA A 49 16.13 8.01 8.73
CA ALA A 49 15.19 7.52 7.72
C ALA A 49 15.77 6.33 6.93
N HIS A 50 17.03 6.42 6.49
CA HIS A 50 17.69 5.37 5.72
C HIS A 50 17.85 4.06 6.52
N VAL A 51 18.34 4.15 7.76
CA VAL A 51 18.46 3.00 8.66
C VAL A 51 17.10 2.38 8.94
N SER A 52 16.08 3.21 9.18
CA SER A 52 14.71 2.72 9.41
C SER A 52 14.18 1.94 8.21
N ILE A 53 14.36 2.42 6.98
CA ILE A 53 13.93 1.67 5.79
C ILE A 53 14.67 0.32 5.67
N TRP A 54 15.98 0.28 5.93
CA TRP A 54 16.74 -0.98 5.94
C TRP A 54 16.20 -1.97 6.97
N LEU A 55 15.87 -1.50 8.18
CA LEU A 55 15.25 -2.34 9.21
C LEU A 55 13.90 -2.90 8.72
N ALA A 56 13.04 -2.06 8.12
CA ALA A 56 11.78 -2.52 7.54
C ALA A 56 12.00 -3.56 6.44
N ILE A 57 12.96 -3.35 5.52
CA ILE A 57 13.31 -4.30 4.46
C ILE A 57 13.75 -5.65 5.05
N VAL A 58 14.56 -5.64 6.10
CA VAL A 58 15.02 -6.88 6.76
C VAL A 58 13.85 -7.64 7.39
N VAL A 59 12.99 -6.95 8.15
CA VAL A 59 11.84 -7.57 8.83
C VAL A 59 10.85 -8.12 7.80
N VAL A 60 10.46 -7.31 6.82
CA VAL A 60 9.51 -7.72 5.77
C VAL A 60 10.11 -8.78 4.86
N GLY A 61 11.39 -8.69 4.51
CA GLY A 61 12.09 -9.71 3.73
C GLY A 61 12.11 -11.07 4.43
N TRP A 62 12.32 -11.06 5.75
CA TRP A 62 12.25 -12.26 6.58
C TRP A 62 10.84 -12.88 6.62
N GLU A 63 9.80 -12.07 6.78
CA GLU A 63 8.42 -12.57 6.75
C GLU A 63 7.99 -13.03 5.35
N CYS A 64 8.36 -12.31 4.29
CA CYS A 64 8.17 -12.75 2.90
C CYS A 64 8.84 -14.11 2.64
N TRP A 65 10.02 -14.36 3.22
CA TRP A 65 10.66 -15.68 3.18
C TRP A 65 9.80 -16.76 3.85
N ARG A 66 9.30 -16.49 5.06
CA ARG A 66 8.44 -17.43 5.80
C ARG A 66 7.14 -17.73 5.05
N PHE A 67 6.42 -16.69 4.61
CA PHE A 67 5.20 -16.85 3.82
C PHE A 67 5.45 -17.47 2.45
N SER A 68 6.64 -17.31 1.89
CA SER A 68 7.02 -18.02 0.67
C SER A 68 7.04 -19.54 0.84
N ALA A 69 7.33 -20.06 2.03
CA ALA A 69 7.23 -21.49 2.32
C ALA A 69 5.77 -21.93 2.44
N VAL A 70 4.94 -21.13 3.14
CA VAL A 70 3.50 -21.34 3.29
C VAL A 70 2.79 -21.33 1.94
N ARG A 71 3.16 -20.43 1.03
CA ARG A 71 2.61 -20.36 -0.34
C ARG A 71 2.81 -21.65 -1.12
N LYS A 72 3.85 -22.45 -0.83
CA LYS A 72 4.03 -23.78 -1.48
C LYS A 72 2.93 -24.76 -1.05
N MET A 73 2.34 -24.56 0.13
CA MET A 73 1.24 -25.37 0.66
C MET A 73 -0.14 -24.86 0.21
N ASP A 74 -0.25 -23.55 -0.04
CA ASP A 74 -1.46 -22.94 -0.60
C ASP A 74 -1.58 -23.23 -2.12
N ARG A 75 -2.50 -24.14 -2.47
CA ARG A 75 -2.80 -24.46 -3.88
C ARG A 75 -3.55 -23.34 -4.60
N SER A 76 -4.20 -22.42 -3.89
CA SER A 76 -4.97 -21.31 -4.48
C SER A 76 -4.11 -20.06 -4.70
N THR A 77 -2.92 -19.97 -4.11
CA THR A 77 -1.90 -18.89 -4.16
C THR A 77 -2.35 -17.47 -3.84
N LYS A 78 -3.61 -17.12 -4.13
CA LYS A 78 -4.14 -15.76 -4.09
C LYS A 78 -4.38 -15.26 -2.68
N ALA A 79 -4.62 -16.13 -1.70
CA ALA A 79 -4.85 -15.73 -0.31
C ALA A 79 -3.54 -15.34 0.38
N VAL A 80 -2.49 -16.14 0.18
CA VAL A 80 -1.15 -15.80 0.66
C VAL A 80 -0.59 -14.57 -0.08
N ASP A 81 -0.91 -14.39 -1.36
CA ASP A 81 -0.53 -13.17 -2.10
C ASP A 81 -1.14 -11.91 -1.48
N GLN A 82 -2.40 -11.94 -1.05
CA GLN A 82 -3.04 -10.81 -0.35
C GLN A 82 -2.37 -10.50 1.00
N VAL A 83 -1.89 -11.51 1.72
CA VAL A 83 -1.12 -11.30 2.96
C VAL A 83 0.24 -10.67 2.65
N LEU A 84 0.90 -11.13 1.59
CA LEU A 84 2.19 -10.56 1.15
C LEU A 84 2.05 -9.10 0.74
N ASP A 85 0.94 -8.72 0.09
CA ASP A 85 0.63 -7.31 -0.21
C ASP A 85 0.64 -6.45 1.06
N MET A 86 0.03 -6.93 2.16
CA MET A 86 0.00 -6.20 3.45
C MET A 86 1.37 -6.10 4.11
N LEU A 87 2.19 -7.15 3.97
CA LEU A 87 3.52 -7.18 4.55
C LEU A 87 4.47 -6.22 3.83
N LEU A 88 4.24 -5.92 2.54
CA LEU A 88 5.05 -4.97 1.77
C LEU A 88 4.69 -3.51 2.03
N LEU A 89 3.50 -3.21 2.54
CA LEU A 89 3.04 -1.85 2.83
C LEU A 89 4.08 -1.01 3.59
N PRO A 90 4.66 -1.46 4.73
CA PRO A 90 5.58 -0.62 5.51
C PRO A 90 6.87 -0.29 4.76
N VAL A 91 7.40 -1.22 3.95
CA VAL A 91 8.61 -0.98 3.16
C VAL A 91 8.35 0.06 2.09
N ASN A 92 7.21 -0.02 1.40
CA ASN A 92 6.85 0.93 0.35
C ASN A 92 6.58 2.32 0.91
N TYR A 93 5.77 2.40 1.97
CA TYR A 93 5.45 3.65 2.63
C TYR A 93 6.73 4.30 3.18
N GLY A 94 7.56 3.51 3.87
CA GLY A 94 8.82 3.96 4.43
C GLY A 94 9.80 4.45 3.37
N PHE A 95 9.85 3.75 2.22
CA PHE A 95 10.66 4.15 1.06
C PHE A 95 10.29 5.55 0.55
N PHE A 96 9.00 5.81 0.30
CA PHE A 96 8.55 7.12 -0.18
C PHE A 96 8.84 8.22 0.85
N CYS A 97 8.53 7.98 2.12
CA CYS A 97 8.83 8.94 3.19
C CYS A 97 10.34 9.23 3.31
N GLY A 98 11.19 8.20 3.26
CA GLY A 98 12.63 8.41 3.36
C GLY A 98 13.22 9.11 2.14
N LEU A 99 12.67 8.87 0.95
CA LEU A 99 13.01 9.63 -0.26
C LEU A 99 12.63 11.10 -0.12
N CYS A 100 11.45 11.41 0.43
CA CYS A 100 11.04 12.78 0.74
C CYS A 100 11.99 13.46 1.73
N VAL A 101 12.37 12.79 2.83
CA VAL A 101 13.35 13.32 3.80
C VAL A 101 14.68 13.65 3.11
N ARG A 102 15.18 12.76 2.24
CA ARG A 102 16.42 12.99 1.50
C ARG A 102 16.30 14.19 0.56
N ILE A 103 15.22 14.27 -0.21
CA ILE A 103 14.98 15.38 -1.15
C ILE A 103 14.95 16.71 -0.39
N LEU A 104 14.11 16.82 0.64
CA LEU A 104 13.92 18.05 1.41
C LEU A 104 15.22 18.51 2.09
N LYS A 105 16.06 17.58 2.55
CA LYS A 105 17.34 17.93 3.22
C LYS A 105 18.49 18.22 2.27
N LEU A 106 18.61 17.48 1.17
CA LEU A 106 19.81 17.50 0.33
C LEU A 106 19.64 18.25 -0.98
N GLN A 107 18.40 18.41 -1.44
CA GLN A 107 18.07 19.05 -2.72
C GLN A 107 16.81 19.91 -2.57
N PRO A 108 16.84 20.98 -1.76
CA PRO A 108 15.67 21.81 -1.48
C PRO A 108 15.29 22.74 -2.65
N ASP A 109 15.53 22.33 -3.88
CA ASP A 109 15.14 23.08 -5.08
C ASP A 109 13.61 23.10 -5.23
N SER A 110 13.05 24.21 -5.70
CA SER A 110 11.59 24.39 -5.81
C SER A 110 10.90 23.27 -6.60
N GLN A 111 11.53 22.82 -7.68
CA GLN A 111 11.06 21.70 -8.49
C GLN A 111 11.05 20.37 -7.73
N MET A 112 12.09 20.12 -6.93
CA MET A 112 12.19 18.90 -6.13
C MET A 112 11.17 18.91 -4.97
N ARG A 113 10.88 20.08 -4.38
CA ARG A 113 9.80 20.24 -3.41
C ARG A 113 8.43 19.92 -4.01
N SER A 114 8.17 20.37 -5.23
CA SER A 114 6.94 20.00 -5.95
C SER A 114 6.79 18.47 -6.08
N MET A 115 7.88 17.77 -6.38
CA MET A 115 7.89 16.30 -6.45
C MET A 115 7.64 15.62 -5.11
N VAL A 116 8.03 16.21 -3.98
CA VAL A 116 7.80 15.64 -2.63
C VAL A 116 6.31 15.39 -2.39
N SER A 117 5.45 16.35 -2.75
CA SER A 117 3.99 16.20 -2.64
C SER A 117 3.47 14.99 -3.44
N ALA A 118 3.91 14.83 -4.69
CA ALA A 118 3.50 13.71 -5.52
C ALA A 118 4.08 12.36 -5.03
N LEU A 119 5.27 12.36 -4.45
CA LEU A 119 5.92 11.17 -3.89
C LEU A 119 5.22 10.68 -2.62
N ILE A 120 4.82 11.59 -1.72
CA ILE A 120 4.10 11.18 -0.52
C ILE A 120 2.70 10.67 -0.86
N GLU A 121 1.98 11.33 -1.78
CA GLU A 121 0.71 10.84 -2.30
C GLU A 121 0.85 9.43 -2.92
N SER A 122 1.99 9.11 -3.55
CA SER A 122 2.25 7.78 -4.09
C SER A 122 2.29 6.67 -3.03
N ALA A 123 2.55 7.01 -1.76
CA ALA A 123 2.44 6.07 -0.65
C ALA A 123 0.97 5.63 -0.41
N ASP A 124 0.01 6.52 -0.66
CA ASP A 124 -1.42 6.25 -0.48
C ASP A 124 -1.92 5.18 -1.46
N ILE A 125 -1.28 5.02 -2.63
CA ILE A 125 -1.58 3.91 -3.56
C ILE A 125 -1.36 2.57 -2.87
N TRP A 126 -0.26 2.44 -2.12
CA TRP A 126 0.06 1.20 -1.42
C TRP A 126 -0.86 0.95 -0.24
N GLU A 127 -1.26 1.99 0.47
CA GLU A 127 -2.28 1.91 1.52
C GLU A 127 -3.63 1.45 0.94
N ALA A 128 -4.05 2.04 -0.16
CA ALA A 128 -5.29 1.68 -0.84
C ALA A 128 -5.25 0.25 -1.38
N TRP A 129 -4.11 -0.15 -1.95
CA TRP A 129 -3.86 -1.53 -2.38
C TRP A 129 -3.96 -2.49 -1.20
N ALA A 130 -3.36 -2.14 -0.06
CA ALA A 130 -3.43 -2.92 1.17
C ALA A 130 -4.89 -3.08 1.66
N LEU A 131 -5.68 -1.99 1.64
CA LEU A 131 -7.09 -2.06 2.00
C LEU A 131 -7.88 -2.99 1.07
N TRP A 132 -7.61 -2.93 -0.25
CA TRP A 132 -8.21 -3.84 -1.22
C TRP A 132 -7.85 -5.29 -0.90
N SER A 133 -6.56 -5.65 -0.76
CA SER A 133 -6.22 -7.06 -0.57
C SER A 133 -6.71 -7.63 0.76
N VAL A 134 -6.86 -6.83 1.84
CA VAL A 134 -7.55 -7.24 3.09
C VAL A 134 -9.04 -7.47 2.86
N LEU A 135 -9.74 -6.55 2.21
CA LEU A 135 -11.17 -6.73 1.95
C LEU A 135 -11.43 -7.95 1.08
N GLU A 136 -10.61 -8.17 0.05
CA GLU A 136 -10.74 -9.33 -0.82
C GLU A 136 -10.43 -10.64 -0.07
N LEU A 137 -9.50 -10.63 0.88
CA LEU A 137 -9.26 -11.75 1.79
C LEU A 137 -10.50 -12.03 2.65
N PHE A 138 -11.10 -10.99 3.23
CA PHE A 138 -12.30 -11.12 4.06
C PHE A 138 -13.49 -11.66 3.27
N VAL A 139 -13.75 -11.11 2.08
CA VAL A 139 -14.82 -11.58 1.18
C VAL A 139 -14.68 -13.08 0.89
N ARG A 140 -13.46 -13.55 0.59
CA ARG A 140 -13.21 -14.97 0.32
C ARG A 140 -13.43 -15.85 1.54
N VAL A 141 -12.99 -15.42 2.72
CA VAL A 141 -13.20 -16.17 3.97
C VAL A 141 -14.69 -16.25 4.27
N VAL A 142 -15.42 -15.14 4.20
CA VAL A 142 -16.87 -15.12 4.41
C VAL A 142 -17.58 -16.02 3.39
N GLU A 143 -17.21 -15.99 2.12
CA GLU A 143 -17.81 -16.85 1.08
C GLU A 143 -17.66 -18.34 1.40
N VAL A 144 -16.46 -18.79 1.78
CA VAL A 144 -16.25 -20.21 2.09
C VAL A 144 -16.86 -20.62 3.42
N VAL A 145 -16.82 -19.76 4.45
CA VAL A 145 -17.39 -20.11 5.75
C VAL A 145 -18.92 -20.07 5.70
N SER A 146 -19.53 -19.04 5.09
CA SER A 146 -20.99 -18.95 4.93
C SER A 146 -21.56 -20.08 4.07
N SER A 147 -20.84 -20.53 3.04
CA SER A 147 -21.28 -21.69 2.25
C SER A 147 -21.28 -23.01 3.03
N ARG A 148 -20.61 -23.08 4.19
CA ARG A 148 -20.62 -24.26 5.07
C ARG A 148 -21.68 -24.19 6.18
N ASP A 149 -22.35 -23.06 6.36
CA ASP A 149 -23.34 -22.87 7.42
C ASP A 149 -24.75 -23.31 6.95
N PRO A 150 -25.24 -24.50 7.37
CA PRO A 150 -26.50 -25.04 6.89
C PRO A 150 -27.72 -24.18 7.27
N ARG A 151 -27.63 -23.36 8.32
CA ARG A 151 -28.75 -22.52 8.78
C ARG A 151 -29.06 -21.39 7.80
N ARG A 152 -28.04 -20.78 7.23
CA ARG A 152 -28.19 -19.67 6.26
C ARG A 152 -28.19 -20.12 4.81
N GLN A 153 -28.00 -21.41 4.55
CA GLN A 153 -28.14 -21.95 3.20
C GLN A 153 -29.58 -21.94 2.69
N GLN A 154 -30.57 -21.99 3.58
CA GLN A 154 -31.98 -22.05 3.22
C GLN A 154 -32.61 -20.66 2.99
N ASP A 155 -31.91 -19.58 3.38
CA ASP A 155 -32.39 -18.21 3.23
C ASP A 155 -31.82 -17.58 1.94
N SER A 156 -32.64 -17.57 0.89
CA SER A 156 -32.28 -17.00 -0.41
C SER A 156 -32.08 -15.48 -0.35
N GLU A 157 -32.93 -14.77 0.41
CA GLU A 157 -32.87 -13.31 0.54
C GLU A 157 -31.57 -12.88 1.23
N TYR A 158 -31.18 -13.58 2.30
CA TYR A 158 -29.93 -13.34 2.98
C TYR A 158 -28.72 -13.53 2.07
N ARG A 159 -28.71 -14.58 1.23
CA ARG A 159 -27.62 -14.83 0.27
C ARG A 159 -27.52 -13.76 -0.79
N GLU A 160 -28.64 -13.30 -1.32
CA GLU A 160 -28.67 -12.23 -2.31
C GLU A 160 -28.15 -10.91 -1.73
N ALA A 161 -28.62 -10.52 -0.54
CA ALA A 161 -28.14 -9.34 0.17
C ALA A 161 -26.64 -9.44 0.48
N MET A 162 -26.17 -10.59 0.95
CA MET A 162 -24.76 -10.84 1.22
C MET A 162 -23.90 -10.71 -0.06
N ASN A 163 -24.35 -11.29 -1.17
CA ASN A 163 -23.62 -11.23 -2.44
C ASN A 163 -23.59 -9.81 -3.02
N ALA A 164 -24.71 -9.09 -2.94
CA ALA A 164 -24.78 -7.68 -3.34
C ALA A 164 -23.82 -6.82 -2.51
N PHE A 165 -23.82 -6.99 -1.19
CA PHE A 165 -22.95 -6.21 -0.30
C PHE A 165 -21.46 -6.53 -0.49
N LYS A 166 -21.10 -7.81 -0.68
CA LYS A 166 -19.72 -8.23 -1.05
C LYS A 166 -19.26 -7.57 -2.35
N LEU A 167 -20.09 -7.63 -3.39
CA LEU A 167 -19.77 -7.07 -4.69
C LEU A 167 -19.63 -5.55 -4.61
N LEU A 168 -20.59 -4.87 -3.98
CA LEU A 168 -20.59 -3.42 -3.82
C LEU A 168 -19.34 -2.95 -3.06
N SER A 169 -19.04 -3.58 -1.91
CA SER A 169 -17.88 -3.22 -1.09
C SER A 169 -16.57 -3.41 -1.87
N LEU A 170 -16.40 -4.55 -2.55
CA LEU A 170 -15.18 -4.85 -3.29
C LEU A 170 -15.01 -3.93 -4.51
N GLN A 171 -16.09 -3.65 -5.25
CA GLN A 171 -16.03 -2.74 -6.40
C GLN A 171 -15.80 -1.30 -5.97
N GLY A 172 -16.39 -0.86 -4.84
CA GLY A 172 -16.15 0.46 -4.28
C GLY A 172 -14.67 0.70 -3.94
N VAL A 173 -14.04 -0.25 -3.24
CA VAL A 173 -12.61 -0.17 -2.91
C VAL A 173 -11.73 -0.24 -4.17
N LYS A 174 -12.07 -1.10 -5.15
CA LYS A 174 -11.32 -1.17 -6.43
C LYS A 174 -11.41 0.14 -7.22
N ALA A 175 -12.60 0.73 -7.29
CA ALA A 175 -12.81 2.01 -7.95
C ALA A 175 -11.96 3.11 -7.30
N TRP A 176 -11.92 3.14 -5.96
CA TRP A 176 -11.04 4.05 -5.22
C TRP A 176 -9.57 3.85 -5.57
N VAL A 177 -9.04 2.62 -5.49
CA VAL A 177 -7.63 2.32 -5.83
C VAL A 177 -7.31 2.75 -7.26
N PHE A 178 -8.19 2.46 -8.21
CA PHE A 178 -7.99 2.81 -9.61
C PHE A 178 -7.97 4.33 -9.83
N ILE A 179 -8.94 5.05 -9.27
CA ILE A 179 -9.03 6.51 -9.38
C ILE A 179 -7.82 7.16 -8.71
N LEU A 180 -7.45 6.71 -7.51
CA LEU A 180 -6.28 7.19 -6.78
C LEU A 180 -4.99 7.00 -7.61
N THR A 181 -4.77 5.79 -8.14
CA THR A 181 -3.62 5.47 -8.99
C THR A 181 -3.59 6.36 -10.23
N ALA A 182 -4.72 6.56 -10.90
CA ALA A 182 -4.82 7.40 -12.08
C ALA A 182 -4.49 8.87 -11.76
N THR A 183 -5.08 9.43 -10.70
CA THR A 183 -4.84 10.80 -10.27
C THR A 183 -3.37 11.04 -9.92
N ILE A 184 -2.78 10.16 -9.12
CA ILE A 184 -1.37 10.29 -8.71
C ILE A 184 -0.45 10.09 -9.90
N SER A 185 -0.74 9.15 -10.80
CA SER A 185 0.06 8.95 -12.02
C SER A 185 0.06 10.21 -12.89
N VAL A 186 -1.09 10.88 -13.02
CA VAL A 186 -1.19 12.17 -13.70
C VAL A 186 -0.38 13.24 -12.95
N ASN A 187 -0.47 13.29 -11.61
CA ASN A 187 0.28 14.26 -10.81
C ASN A 187 1.80 14.09 -10.98
N VAL A 188 2.30 12.86 -10.85
CA VAL A 188 3.71 12.50 -11.06
C VAL A 188 4.16 12.78 -12.49
N LEU A 189 3.33 12.47 -13.50
CA LEU A 189 3.65 12.77 -14.90
C LEU A 189 3.75 14.28 -15.14
N MET A 190 2.82 15.05 -14.61
CA MET A 190 2.78 16.50 -14.78
C MET A 190 3.95 17.18 -14.07
N LYS A 191 4.17 16.88 -12.78
CA LYS A 191 5.22 17.50 -11.94
C LYS A 191 6.61 16.96 -12.24
N GLY A 192 6.75 15.65 -12.50
CA GLY A 192 8.05 14.98 -12.63
C GLY A 192 8.56 14.85 -14.07
N VAL A 193 7.69 14.81 -15.08
CA VAL A 193 8.11 14.59 -16.48
C VAL A 193 7.82 15.80 -17.34
N VAL A 194 6.57 16.26 -17.40
CA VAL A 194 6.17 17.35 -18.29
C VAL A 194 6.81 18.66 -17.86
N ALA A 195 6.78 19.00 -16.56
CA ALA A 195 7.40 20.21 -16.06
C ALA A 195 8.92 20.27 -16.29
N VAL A 196 9.61 19.11 -16.33
CA VAL A 196 11.06 19.03 -16.58
C VAL A 196 11.37 19.08 -18.08
N LEU A 197 10.71 18.24 -18.88
CA LEU A 197 11.07 18.03 -20.29
C LEU A 197 10.41 19.04 -21.24
N ALA A 198 9.25 19.57 -20.87
CA ALA A 198 8.47 20.47 -21.71
C ALA A 198 7.78 21.57 -20.88
N PRO A 199 8.54 22.45 -20.19
CA PRO A 199 7.99 23.46 -19.28
C PRO A 199 7.03 24.44 -19.96
N THR A 200 7.14 24.63 -21.28
CA THR A 200 6.24 25.51 -22.06
C THR A 200 4.99 24.81 -22.56
N MET A 201 4.83 23.50 -22.38
CA MET A 201 3.70 22.74 -22.92
C MET A 201 2.34 23.25 -22.41
N CYS A 202 2.24 23.56 -21.11
CA CYS A 202 0.99 24.09 -20.55
C CYS A 202 0.70 25.51 -21.05
N PHE A 203 1.71 26.33 -21.26
CA PHE A 203 1.55 27.63 -21.93
C PHE A 203 0.98 27.45 -23.34
N TRP A 204 1.51 26.51 -24.12
CA TRP A 204 1.02 26.24 -25.48
C TRP A 204 -0.41 25.70 -25.51
N MET A 205 -0.76 24.83 -24.56
CA MET A 205 -2.07 24.18 -24.48
C MET A 205 -3.17 25.14 -24.01
N TYR A 206 -2.88 25.99 -23.03
CA TYR A 206 -3.89 26.85 -22.38
C TYR A 206 -3.79 28.34 -22.76
N ARG A 207 -2.73 28.75 -23.47
CA ARG A 207 -2.47 30.14 -23.86
C ARG A 207 -2.34 31.11 -22.69
N GLU A 208 -2.07 30.61 -21.49
CA GLU A 208 -1.83 31.40 -20.28
C GLU A 208 -0.38 31.25 -19.81
N CYS A 209 0.25 32.33 -19.35
CA CYS A 209 1.60 32.33 -18.76
C CYS A 209 1.62 31.76 -17.33
N VAL A 210 1.04 30.57 -17.15
CA VAL A 210 0.95 29.88 -15.86
C VAL A 210 1.75 28.58 -15.94
N PRO A 211 2.63 28.29 -14.95
CA PRO A 211 3.32 27.01 -14.86
C PRO A 211 2.35 25.83 -14.81
N CYS A 212 2.74 24.68 -15.37
CA CYS A 212 1.91 23.46 -15.36
C CYS A 212 1.42 23.07 -13.96
N GLU A 213 2.27 23.27 -12.95
CA GLU A 213 1.96 22.99 -11.55
C GLU A 213 0.84 23.89 -11.01
N GLU A 214 0.95 25.20 -11.21
CA GLU A 214 -0.04 26.16 -10.71
C GLU A 214 -1.39 25.95 -11.40
N TRP A 215 -1.39 25.65 -12.70
CA TRP A 215 -2.60 25.30 -13.43
C TRP A 215 -3.25 24.03 -12.88
N TYR A 216 -2.47 22.97 -12.63
CA TYR A 216 -2.96 21.72 -12.04
C TYR A 216 -3.58 21.97 -10.66
N HIS A 217 -2.91 22.74 -9.80
CA HIS A 217 -3.41 23.09 -8.47
C HIS A 217 -4.73 23.85 -8.53
N LYS A 218 -4.85 24.81 -9.45
CA LYS A 218 -6.04 25.65 -9.60
C LYS A 218 -7.25 24.90 -10.13
N HIS A 219 -7.07 23.96 -11.05
CA HIS A 219 -8.18 23.35 -11.79
C HIS A 219 -8.48 21.89 -11.44
N ILE A 220 -7.46 21.09 -11.10
CA ILE A 220 -7.60 19.64 -10.94
C ILE A 220 -7.42 19.22 -9.49
N SER A 221 -6.40 19.72 -8.80
CA SER A 221 -5.98 19.23 -7.48
C SER A 221 -7.12 19.21 -6.46
N LEU A 222 -7.86 20.30 -6.31
CA LEU A 222 -8.93 20.40 -5.31
C LEU A 222 -10.06 19.39 -5.57
N ALA A 223 -10.49 19.28 -6.84
CA ALA A 223 -11.54 18.34 -7.23
C ALA A 223 -11.07 16.90 -7.06
N ALA A 224 -9.84 16.59 -7.48
CA ALA A 224 -9.26 15.26 -7.40
C ALA A 224 -9.08 14.82 -5.93
N GLN A 225 -8.53 15.69 -5.07
CA GLN A 225 -8.41 15.43 -3.63
C GLN A 225 -9.78 15.23 -2.96
N SER A 226 -10.79 16.02 -3.34
CA SER A 226 -12.15 15.86 -2.82
C SER A 226 -12.74 14.49 -3.20
N VAL A 227 -12.59 14.08 -4.46
CA VAL A 227 -13.05 12.76 -4.93
C VAL A 227 -12.31 11.63 -4.22
N ILE A 228 -10.98 11.74 -4.09
CA ILE A 228 -10.16 10.75 -3.36
C ILE A 228 -10.61 10.64 -1.92
N PHE A 229 -10.83 11.76 -1.23
CA PHE A 229 -11.27 11.78 0.16
C PHE A 229 -12.64 11.12 0.35
N ILE A 230 -13.61 11.44 -0.52
CA ILE A 230 -14.94 10.82 -0.50
C ILE A 230 -14.84 9.32 -0.74
N LEU A 231 -14.07 8.90 -1.75
CA LEU A 231 -13.90 7.48 -2.08
C LEU A 231 -13.16 6.71 -0.98
N CYS A 232 -12.14 7.30 -0.37
CA CYS A 232 -11.44 6.75 0.79
C CYS A 232 -12.40 6.57 1.98
N SER A 233 -13.23 7.58 2.25
CA SER A 233 -14.25 7.52 3.31
C SER A 233 -15.24 6.38 3.07
N PHE A 234 -15.75 6.24 1.84
CA PHE A 234 -16.61 5.12 1.47
C PHE A 234 -15.89 3.77 1.58
N ALA A 235 -14.63 3.68 1.15
CA ALA A 235 -13.83 2.47 1.25
C ALA A 235 -13.66 2.04 2.72
N LEU A 236 -13.32 2.98 3.61
CA LEU A 236 -13.23 2.72 5.04
C LEU A 236 -14.59 2.24 5.59
N VAL A 237 -15.68 2.98 5.33
CA VAL A 237 -17.02 2.60 5.78
C VAL A 237 -17.40 1.19 5.30
N PHE A 238 -17.10 0.85 4.04
CA PHE A 238 -17.35 -0.50 3.53
C PHE A 238 -16.58 -1.55 4.31
N VAL A 239 -15.27 -1.37 4.55
CA VAL A 239 -14.49 -2.39 5.27
C VAL A 239 -14.92 -2.48 6.74
N PHE A 240 -15.18 -1.36 7.43
CA PHE A 240 -15.70 -1.36 8.80
C PHE A 240 -17.07 -2.04 8.90
N THR A 241 -17.97 -1.72 7.98
CA THR A 241 -19.30 -2.34 7.94
C THR A 241 -19.18 -3.83 7.62
N PHE A 242 -18.30 -4.21 6.70
CA PHE A 242 -18.05 -5.60 6.34
C PHE A 242 -17.48 -6.41 7.51
N GLU A 243 -16.49 -5.87 8.23
CA GLU A 243 -15.94 -6.48 9.43
C GLU A 243 -17.03 -6.71 10.49
N ARG A 244 -17.83 -5.68 10.77
CA ARG A 244 -18.89 -5.74 11.78
C ARG A 244 -20.02 -6.71 11.42
N VAL A 245 -20.48 -6.68 10.17
CA VAL A 245 -21.61 -7.51 9.71
C VAL A 245 -21.23 -8.99 9.64
N PHE A 246 -19.97 -9.31 9.31
CA PHE A 246 -19.50 -10.69 9.15
C PHE A 246 -18.51 -11.13 10.23
N GLU A 247 -18.52 -10.49 11.40
CA GLU A 247 -17.61 -10.78 12.52
C GLU A 247 -17.61 -12.27 12.88
N GLU A 248 -18.80 -12.89 12.95
CA GLU A 248 -18.98 -14.32 13.25
C GLU A 248 -18.20 -15.23 12.29
N TYR A 249 -18.17 -14.88 11.00
CA TYR A 249 -17.47 -15.66 9.98
C TYR A 249 -15.97 -15.35 9.93
N LEU A 250 -15.59 -14.14 10.31
CA LEU A 250 -14.21 -13.67 10.29
C LEU A 250 -13.44 -14.02 11.58
N HIS A 251 -14.11 -14.37 12.68
CA HIS A 251 -13.47 -14.63 13.97
C HIS A 251 -12.29 -15.62 13.88
N GLY A 252 -12.40 -16.66 13.03
CA GLY A 252 -11.34 -17.65 12.83
C GLY A 252 -10.04 -17.07 12.24
N ILE A 253 -10.10 -15.93 11.58
CA ILE A 253 -8.93 -15.25 11.02
C ILE A 253 -8.47 -14.05 11.85
N GLN A 254 -9.06 -13.77 13.02
CA GLN A 254 -8.69 -12.65 13.90
C GLN A 254 -8.65 -11.30 13.16
N PRO A 255 -9.80 -10.79 12.68
CA PRO A 255 -9.86 -9.64 11.78
C PRO A 255 -9.33 -8.36 12.41
N PHE A 256 -9.50 -8.21 13.74
CA PHE A 256 -9.03 -7.06 14.51
C PHE A 256 -7.55 -6.73 14.21
N TRP A 257 -6.62 -7.67 14.45
CA TRP A 257 -5.19 -7.39 14.27
C TRP A 257 -4.80 -7.12 12.82
N LYS A 258 -5.46 -7.79 11.87
CA LYS A 258 -5.19 -7.65 10.43
C LYS A 258 -5.62 -6.30 9.90
N PHE A 259 -6.73 -5.78 10.42
CA PHE A 259 -7.27 -4.52 9.98
C PHE A 259 -6.78 -3.33 10.82
N TRP A 260 -6.36 -3.59 12.06
CA TRP A 260 -5.73 -2.59 12.93
C TRP A 260 -4.42 -2.06 12.35
N GLY A 261 -3.65 -2.89 11.64
CA GLY A 261 -2.44 -2.44 10.93
C GLY A 261 -2.74 -1.32 9.95
N VAL A 262 -3.73 -1.52 9.06
CA VAL A 262 -4.12 -0.51 8.06
C VAL A 262 -4.79 0.70 8.73
N LYS A 263 -5.82 0.49 9.56
CA LYS A 263 -6.51 1.60 10.28
C LYS A 263 -5.54 2.44 11.11
N GLY A 264 -4.63 1.77 11.79
CA GLY A 264 -3.62 2.39 12.65
C GLY A 264 -2.73 3.30 11.84
N VAL A 265 -2.24 2.84 10.69
CA VAL A 265 -1.45 3.68 9.78
C VAL A 265 -2.24 4.91 9.33
N VAL A 266 -3.42 4.73 8.71
CA VAL A 266 -4.20 5.87 8.18
C VAL A 266 -4.50 6.90 9.28
N SER A 267 -4.89 6.42 10.46
CA SER A 267 -5.26 7.30 11.57
C SER A 267 -4.03 8.02 12.13
N VAL A 268 -2.94 7.29 12.36
CA VAL A 268 -1.71 7.85 12.92
C VAL A 268 -1.10 8.85 11.95
N THR A 269 -0.97 8.53 10.67
CA THR A 269 -0.39 9.44 9.67
C THR A 269 -1.24 10.70 9.52
N TYR A 270 -2.58 10.56 9.50
CA TYR A 270 -3.49 11.71 9.45
C TYR A 270 -3.41 12.59 10.71
N PHE A 271 -3.45 12.00 11.90
CA PHE A 271 -3.35 12.76 13.16
C PHE A 271 -1.97 13.40 13.32
N GLN A 272 -0.90 12.71 12.93
CA GLN A 272 0.44 13.27 12.89
C GLN A 272 0.50 14.47 11.96
N TRP A 273 -0.02 14.35 10.74
CA TRP A 273 -0.09 15.46 9.80
C TRP A 273 -0.79 16.66 10.42
N LEU A 274 -2.01 16.47 10.96
CA LEU A 274 -2.74 17.56 11.63
C LEU A 274 -1.97 18.20 12.78
N VAL A 275 -1.41 17.39 13.69
CA VAL A 275 -0.67 17.90 14.86
C VAL A 275 0.58 18.65 14.44
N ILE A 276 1.30 18.15 13.44
CA ILE A 276 2.53 18.80 12.94
C ILE A 276 2.20 20.10 12.21
N SER A 277 1.21 20.07 11.29
CA SER A 277 0.81 21.22 10.49
C SER A 277 0.22 22.35 11.32
N TYR A 278 -0.64 22.04 12.30
CA TYR A 278 -1.38 23.07 13.05
C TYR A 278 -0.83 23.32 14.46
N GLY A 279 -0.03 22.41 15.03
CA GLY A 279 0.40 22.49 16.43
C GLY A 279 1.67 23.32 16.66
N PHE A 280 2.58 23.39 15.68
CA PHE A 280 3.94 23.92 15.90
C PHE A 280 4.27 25.21 15.14
N GLY A 281 3.44 25.61 14.18
CA GLY A 281 3.67 26.82 13.38
C GLY A 281 4.95 26.78 12.53
N TRP A 282 5.39 25.58 12.16
CA TRP A 282 6.53 25.36 11.27
C TRP A 282 6.19 25.74 9.83
N ASP A 283 7.23 25.96 9.02
CA ASP A 283 7.05 26.13 7.59
C ASP A 283 6.62 24.80 6.92
N GLU A 284 6.07 24.90 5.72
CA GLU A 284 5.53 23.72 5.02
C GLU A 284 6.60 22.64 4.81
N ASP A 285 7.83 23.04 4.51
CA ASP A 285 8.95 22.12 4.28
C ASP A 285 9.37 21.38 5.56
N GLU A 286 9.46 22.06 6.71
CA GLU A 286 9.73 21.41 7.99
C GLU A 286 8.57 20.50 8.40
N VAL A 287 7.32 20.89 8.16
CA VAL A 287 6.14 20.05 8.40
C VAL A 287 6.26 18.74 7.63
N TYR A 288 6.49 18.79 6.31
CA TYR A 288 6.67 17.59 5.49
C TYR A 288 7.88 16.77 5.93
N LEU A 289 9.00 17.42 6.23
CA LEU A 289 10.22 16.76 6.67
C LEU A 289 10.00 15.97 7.96
N LYS A 290 9.39 16.59 8.98
CA LYS A 290 9.15 15.96 10.28
C LYS A 290 8.10 14.86 10.18
N HIS A 291 7.05 15.08 9.41
CA HIS A 291 6.04 14.06 9.14
C HIS A 291 6.65 12.83 8.46
N CYS A 292 7.38 13.02 7.35
CA CYS A 292 8.02 11.91 6.64
C CYS A 292 9.05 11.18 7.52
N LEU A 293 9.83 11.92 8.31
CA LEU A 293 10.82 11.32 9.21
C LEU A 293 10.16 10.43 10.27
N LEU A 294 9.08 10.89 10.89
CA LEU A 294 8.31 10.10 11.86
C LEU A 294 7.72 8.86 11.20
N CYS A 295 7.07 9.01 10.04
CA CYS A 295 6.56 7.88 9.28
C CYS A 295 7.65 6.85 8.98
N SER A 296 8.84 7.29 8.53
CA SER A 296 9.97 6.39 8.27
C SER A 296 10.40 5.59 9.50
N ILE A 297 10.38 6.18 10.70
CA ILE A 297 10.73 5.52 11.97
C ILE A 297 9.63 4.53 12.39
N GLU A 298 8.37 4.83 12.10
CA GLU A 298 7.24 4.00 12.47
C GLU A 298 7.07 2.78 11.57
N MET A 299 7.51 2.83 10.32
CA MET A 299 7.37 1.70 9.40
C MET A 299 8.08 0.41 9.87
N PRO A 300 9.29 0.44 10.47
CA PRO A 300 9.86 -0.72 11.15
C PRO A 300 8.99 -1.27 12.27
N LEU A 301 8.42 -0.39 13.11
CA LEU A 301 7.54 -0.79 14.21
C LEU A 301 6.28 -1.47 13.66
N LEU A 302 5.68 -0.89 12.63
CA LEU A 302 4.57 -1.46 11.91
C LEU A 302 4.93 -2.82 11.29
N SER A 303 6.12 -2.96 10.69
CA SER A 303 6.62 -4.22 10.14
C SER A 303 6.70 -5.31 11.22
N VAL A 304 7.21 -4.95 12.41
CA VAL A 304 7.29 -5.86 13.56
C VAL A 304 5.89 -6.21 14.06
N LEU A 305 4.97 -5.25 14.17
CA LEU A 305 3.58 -5.50 14.55
C LEU A 305 2.85 -6.38 13.54
N HIS A 306 3.09 -6.18 12.25
CA HIS A 306 2.58 -7.03 11.18
C HIS A 306 3.12 -8.47 11.31
N ALA A 307 4.42 -8.62 11.57
CA ALA A 307 5.07 -9.92 11.72
C ALA A 307 4.62 -10.69 12.98
N SER A 308 4.47 -9.98 14.10
CA SER A 308 4.23 -10.57 15.43
C SER A 308 2.75 -10.73 15.76
N CYS A 309 1.93 -9.72 15.47
CA CYS A 309 0.54 -9.65 15.89
C CYS A 309 -0.45 -9.93 14.74
N ALA A 310 -0.30 -9.24 13.60
CA ALA A 310 -1.31 -9.29 12.53
C ALA A 310 -1.22 -10.54 11.65
N TYR A 311 0.00 -10.92 11.25
CA TYR A 311 0.26 -12.01 10.33
C TYR A 311 1.35 -12.97 10.84
N PRO A 312 1.22 -13.54 12.05
CA PRO A 312 2.19 -14.52 12.52
C PRO A 312 2.14 -15.77 11.63
N SER A 313 3.27 -16.11 11.02
CA SER A 313 3.42 -17.23 10.07
C SER A 313 3.08 -18.62 10.65
N ARG A 314 2.93 -18.75 11.97
CA ARG A 314 2.59 -20.00 12.67
C ARG A 314 1.26 -19.93 13.43
N GLY A 315 0.42 -18.94 13.14
CA GLY A 315 -0.86 -18.74 13.85
C GLY A 315 -1.98 -19.71 13.41
N PRO A 316 -2.97 -19.99 14.29
CA PRO A 316 -4.12 -20.84 13.98
C PRO A 316 -4.97 -20.28 12.83
N TRP A 317 -4.99 -18.96 12.66
CA TRP A 317 -5.66 -18.28 11.55
C TRP A 317 -5.18 -18.77 10.17
N LEU A 318 -3.91 -19.20 10.07
CA LEU A 318 -3.34 -19.63 8.81
C LEU A 318 -3.92 -20.97 8.38
N ALA A 319 -4.20 -21.87 9.33
CA ALA A 319 -4.87 -23.14 9.05
C ALA A 319 -6.27 -22.89 8.49
N VAL A 320 -7.04 -21.98 9.12
CA VAL A 320 -8.37 -21.56 8.64
C VAL A 320 -8.28 -21.01 7.22
N LEU A 321 -7.27 -20.18 6.94
CA LEU A 321 -7.07 -19.60 5.61
C LEU A 321 -6.72 -20.67 4.56
N LEU A 322 -5.82 -21.61 4.88
CA LEU A 322 -5.44 -22.69 3.97
C LEU A 322 -6.60 -23.67 3.72
N ASP A 323 -7.44 -23.93 4.73
CA ASP A 323 -8.62 -24.77 4.57
C ASP A 323 -9.75 -24.08 3.80
N THR A 324 -9.81 -22.74 3.89
CA THR A 324 -10.67 -21.90 3.04
C THR A 324 -10.21 -21.99 1.58
N ALA A 325 -8.90 -21.88 1.35
CA ALA A 325 -8.28 -21.99 0.03
C ALA A 325 -8.45 -23.37 -0.63
N ARG A 326 -8.66 -24.43 0.16
CA ARG A 326 -9.03 -25.77 -0.34
C ARG A 326 -10.52 -25.89 -0.69
N GLY A 327 -11.38 -25.12 -0.02
CA GLY A 327 -12.84 -25.18 -0.17
C GLY A 327 -13.37 -24.59 -1.49
N THR A 328 -12.67 -23.61 -2.08
CA THR A 328 -13.04 -22.94 -3.34
C THR A 328 -12.87 -23.80 -4.61
N ARG A 329 -12.65 -25.12 -4.47
CA ARG A 329 -12.37 -26.04 -5.60
C ARG A 329 -13.43 -27.12 -5.84
N LYS A 330 -14.57 -27.02 -5.17
CA LYS A 330 -15.79 -27.76 -5.52
C LYS A 330 -16.69 -26.83 -6.31
#